data_AF-A0ABD4R8X7-F1
#
_entry.id   AF-A0ABD4R8X7-F1
#
_cell.length_a   1.000
_cell.length_b   1.000
_cell.length_c   1.000
_cell.angle_alpha   90.00
_cell.angle_beta   90.00
_cell.angle_gamma   90.00
#
_symmetry.space_group_name_H-M   'P 1'
#
loop_
_entity.id
_entity.type
_entity.pdbx_description
1 polymer ?
#
loop_
_entity_poly.entity_id
_entity_poly.type
_entity_poly.pdbx_seq_one_letter_code
_entity_poly.pdbx_strand_id
1 'polypeptide(L)'
;MNLNSMIYPEVFTIGGTDYKGRRNSIENKVLIPYTEEPHINIGDEITQKLGSGEISLKIIDMSFLPGGTLKRGTKHPHMLKLMVENLTANEHKPKPSSQNTFNIGSVSGTQVQIGERNHLIVNISITELVEKVSQSQDPQAKSLLKDLLNNSTVASLVGAGASALLALL
;
A
#
# COMPACT_ATOMS: atom_id res chain seq x y z
N MET A 1 23.33 5.41 -45.01
CA MET A 1 22.60 5.13 -43.76
C MET A 1 22.45 6.42 -42.97
N ASN A 2 21.22 6.82 -42.61
CA ASN A 2 20.98 8.09 -41.93
C ASN A 2 21.12 7.88 -40.41
N LEU A 3 22.28 8.18 -39.81
CA LEU A 3 22.52 7.97 -38.36
C LEU A 3 21.47 8.67 -37.47
N ASN A 4 20.86 9.73 -37.98
CA ASN A 4 19.83 10.50 -37.27
C ASN A 4 18.54 9.70 -37.02
N SER A 5 18.17 8.74 -37.87
CA SER A 5 16.95 7.95 -37.67
C SER A 5 17.11 6.83 -36.62
N MET A 6 18.32 6.61 -36.11
CA MET A 6 18.61 5.60 -35.08
C MET A 6 18.61 6.16 -33.65
N ILE A 7 18.51 7.47 -33.47
CA ILE A 7 18.59 8.11 -32.14
C ILE A 7 17.29 7.88 -31.33
N TYR A 8 16.15 7.86 -32.00
CA TYR A 8 14.83 7.61 -31.42
C TYR A 8 14.11 6.50 -32.20
N PRO A 9 14.52 5.23 -32.00
CA PRO A 9 14.01 4.11 -32.78
C PRO A 9 12.62 3.64 -32.32
N GLU A 10 12.15 4.07 -31.15
CA GLU A 10 10.94 3.56 -30.50
C GLU A 10 9.76 4.54 -30.67
N VAL A 11 8.54 4.00 -30.58
CA VAL A 11 7.29 4.78 -30.65
C VAL A 11 6.52 4.63 -29.33
N PHE A 12 6.11 5.77 -28.77
CA PHE A 12 5.35 5.88 -27.53
C PHE A 12 4.02 6.56 -27.81
N THR A 13 2.94 5.99 -27.30
CA THR A 13 1.60 6.58 -27.39
C THR A 13 1.31 7.29 -26.08
N ILE A 14 1.06 8.59 -26.14
CA ILE A 14 0.73 9.44 -24.98
C ILE A 14 -0.61 10.13 -25.29
N GLY A 15 -1.64 9.87 -24.49
CA GLY A 15 -2.97 10.47 -24.69
C GLY A 15 -3.55 10.21 -26.09
N GLY A 16 -3.26 9.04 -26.69
CA GLY A 16 -3.69 8.67 -28.03
C GLY A 16 -2.87 9.26 -29.19
N THR A 17 -1.80 10.01 -28.90
CA THR A 17 -0.88 10.55 -29.92
C THR A 17 0.45 9.79 -29.91
N ASP A 18 0.93 9.41 -31.08
CA ASP A 18 2.19 8.68 -31.26
C ASP A 18 3.40 9.64 -31.32
N TYR A 19 4.38 9.40 -30.46
CA TYR A 19 5.64 10.14 -30.37
C TYR A 19 6.83 9.22 -30.60
N LYS A 20 7.85 9.70 -31.32
CA LYS A 20 9.13 8.99 -31.39
C LYS A 20 9.93 9.26 -30.13
N GLY A 21 10.62 8.24 -29.64
CA GLY A 21 11.45 8.37 -28.46
C GLY A 21 12.50 7.28 -28.34
N ARG A 22 13.14 7.27 -27.18
CA ARG A 22 14.10 6.24 -26.78
C ARG A 22 13.91 5.92 -25.32
N ARG A 23 13.86 4.64 -24.99
CA ARG A 23 13.85 4.14 -23.62
C ARG A 23 15.22 3.57 -23.23
N ASN A 24 15.62 3.88 -22.01
CA ASN A 24 16.65 3.16 -21.30
C ASN A 24 15.98 2.30 -20.22
N SER A 25 15.83 1.01 -20.49
CA SER A 25 15.19 0.05 -19.58
C SER A 25 15.99 -0.21 -18.30
N ILE A 26 17.30 0.07 -18.30
CA ILE A 26 18.17 -0.10 -17.12
C ILE A 26 17.91 1.04 -16.13
N GLU A 27 17.81 2.27 -16.65
CA GLU A 27 17.59 3.46 -15.83
C GLU A 27 16.11 3.82 -15.66
N ASN A 28 15.19 3.05 -16.25
CA ASN A 28 13.76 3.34 -16.25
C ASN A 28 13.43 4.75 -16.78
N LYS A 29 14.18 5.20 -17.78
CA LYS A 29 14.05 6.54 -18.37
C LYS A 29 13.54 6.44 -19.80
N VAL A 30 12.62 7.33 -20.18
CA VAL A 30 12.16 7.51 -21.55
C VAL A 30 12.46 8.94 -21.97
N LEU A 31 13.00 9.11 -23.17
CA LEU A 31 13.34 10.38 -23.78
C LEU A 31 12.49 10.58 -25.03
N ILE A 32 11.69 11.63 -25.02
CA ILE A 32 10.74 11.94 -26.09
C ILE A 32 11.01 13.36 -26.59
N PRO A 33 11.58 13.53 -27.80
CA PRO A 33 11.67 14.83 -28.43
C PRO A 33 10.28 15.41 -28.74
N TYR A 34 10.06 16.69 -28.41
CA TYR A 34 8.79 17.38 -28.68
C TYR A 34 9.01 18.82 -29.18
N THR A 35 8.04 19.34 -29.94
CA THR A 35 7.94 20.76 -30.30
C THR A 35 6.84 21.42 -29.48
N GLU A 36 5.68 20.79 -29.43
CA GLU A 36 4.55 21.20 -28.60
C GLU A 36 4.52 20.31 -27.36
N GLU A 37 4.29 20.91 -26.19
CA GLU A 37 4.29 20.18 -24.93
C GLU A 37 3.15 19.15 -24.92
N PRO A 38 3.45 17.84 -24.83
CA PRO A 38 2.41 16.83 -24.75
C PRO A 38 1.63 16.97 -23.45
N HIS A 39 0.31 16.79 -23.51
CA HIS A 39 -0.54 16.78 -22.32
C HIS A 39 -0.32 15.48 -21.54
N ILE A 40 0.50 15.55 -20.49
CA ILE A 40 0.96 14.38 -19.74
C ILE A 40 1.20 14.76 -18.28
N ASN A 41 0.76 13.93 -17.35
CA ASN A 41 0.90 14.15 -15.90
C ASN A 41 1.60 12.98 -15.20
N ILE A 42 2.13 13.24 -14.01
CA ILE A 42 2.69 12.18 -13.16
C ILE A 42 1.54 11.25 -12.74
N GLY A 43 1.75 9.94 -12.88
CA GLY A 43 0.74 8.93 -12.64
C GLY A 43 0.01 8.45 -13.89
N ASP A 44 0.11 9.17 -15.02
CA ASP A 44 -0.48 8.75 -16.29
C ASP A 44 0.23 7.50 -16.83
N GLU A 45 -0.50 6.74 -17.65
CA GLU A 45 0.02 5.57 -18.37
C GLU A 45 0.33 5.93 -19.83
N ILE A 46 1.49 5.49 -20.31
CA ILE A 46 1.90 5.59 -21.71
C ILE A 46 2.20 4.21 -22.25
N THR A 47 2.01 4.03 -23.56
CA THR A 47 2.20 2.73 -24.21
C THR A 47 3.39 2.77 -25.15
N GLN A 48 4.36 1.89 -24.96
CA GLN A 48 5.45 1.69 -25.90
C GLN A 48 5.09 0.58 -26.89
N LYS A 49 5.17 0.88 -28.19
CA LYS A 49 4.97 -0.12 -29.27
C LYS A 49 6.28 -0.85 -29.57
N LEU A 50 6.26 -2.18 -29.50
CA LEU A 50 7.40 -3.08 -29.73
C LEU A 50 6.98 -4.19 -30.71
N GLY A 51 7.14 -3.92 -32.01
CA GLY A 51 6.74 -4.85 -33.06
C GLY A 51 5.22 -5.11 -33.01
N SER A 52 4.82 -6.34 -32.71
CA SER A 52 3.42 -6.73 -32.53
C SER A 52 2.91 -6.62 -31.09
N GLY A 53 3.78 -6.27 -30.13
CA GLY A 53 3.44 -6.15 -28.71
C GLY A 53 3.46 -4.71 -28.22
N GLU A 54 2.86 -4.49 -27.06
CA GLU A 54 2.79 -3.19 -26.39
C GLU A 54 3.27 -3.34 -24.94
N ILE A 55 4.00 -2.34 -24.44
CA ILE A 55 4.40 -2.26 -23.03
C ILE A 55 3.72 -1.05 -22.40
N SER A 56 2.93 -1.27 -21.36
CA SER A 56 2.34 -0.22 -20.53
C SER A 56 3.37 0.28 -19.51
N LEU A 57 3.56 1.59 -19.50
CA LEU A 57 4.52 2.29 -18.67
C LEU A 57 3.79 3.36 -17.84
N LYS A 58 3.93 3.31 -16.52
CA LYS A 58 3.40 4.33 -15.64
C LYS A 58 4.44 5.42 -15.39
N ILE A 59 4.03 6.68 -15.47
CA ILE A 59 4.94 7.80 -15.22
C ILE A 59 5.08 8.02 -13.72
N ILE A 60 6.31 7.96 -13.23
CA ILE A 60 6.67 8.21 -11.83
C ILE A 60 7.19 9.62 -11.64
N ASP A 61 7.90 10.15 -12.63
CA ASP A 61 8.45 11.50 -12.60
C ASP A 61 8.65 12.02 -14.04
N MET A 62 8.72 13.33 -14.21
CA MET A 62 8.93 13.94 -15.52
C MET A 62 9.70 15.26 -15.46
N SER A 63 10.40 15.57 -16.55
CA SER A 63 11.12 16.83 -16.71
C SER A 63 11.09 17.28 -18.16
N PHE A 64 10.67 18.52 -18.36
CA PHE A 64 10.72 19.20 -19.66
C PHE A 64 12.05 19.93 -19.78
N LEU A 65 12.82 19.63 -20.82
CA LEU A 65 14.12 20.23 -21.10
C LEU A 65 14.05 21.02 -22.42
N PRO A 66 13.79 22.34 -22.35
CA PRO A 66 13.79 23.18 -23.53
C PRO A 66 15.16 23.18 -24.21
N GLY A 67 15.25 22.92 -25.52
CA GLY A 67 16.52 22.84 -26.23
C GLY A 67 17.29 21.54 -26.02
N GLY A 68 16.76 20.59 -25.24
CA GLY A 68 17.48 19.39 -24.78
C GLY A 68 17.83 18.37 -25.86
N THR A 69 17.27 18.47 -27.07
CA THR A 69 17.59 17.55 -28.18
C THR A 69 18.84 17.98 -28.94
N LEU A 70 19.23 19.25 -28.84
CA LEU A 70 20.26 19.88 -29.67
C LEU A 70 20.06 19.63 -31.19
N LYS A 71 18.81 19.35 -31.61
CA LYS A 71 18.41 18.97 -32.98
C LYS A 71 19.17 17.77 -33.55
N ARG A 72 19.69 16.88 -32.70
CA ARG A 72 20.33 15.63 -33.14
C ARG A 72 19.28 14.53 -33.29
N GLY A 73 19.16 13.97 -34.49
CA GLY A 73 18.22 12.87 -34.76
C GLY A 73 16.73 13.25 -34.78
N THR A 74 16.41 14.54 -34.66
CA THR A 74 15.03 15.04 -34.62
C THR A 74 14.95 16.50 -35.06
N LYS A 75 13.79 16.91 -35.61
CA LYS A 75 13.47 18.33 -35.90
C LYS A 75 12.92 19.06 -34.67
N HIS A 76 12.53 18.31 -33.64
CA HIS A 76 11.95 18.82 -32.41
C HIS A 76 13.05 19.42 -31.51
N PRO A 77 12.93 20.68 -31.07
CA PRO A 77 13.98 21.35 -30.30
C PRO A 77 14.01 20.97 -28.81
N HIS A 78 12.91 20.50 -28.23
CA HIS A 78 12.80 20.23 -26.80
C HIS A 78 12.79 18.72 -26.50
N MET A 79 13.18 18.35 -25.28
CA MET A 79 13.25 16.97 -24.83
C MET A 79 12.38 16.78 -23.59
N LEU A 80 11.47 15.81 -23.63
CA LEU A 80 10.74 15.33 -22.48
C LEU A 80 11.47 14.13 -21.92
N LYS A 81 11.85 14.19 -20.64
CA LYS A 81 12.46 13.09 -19.90
C LYS A 81 11.42 12.56 -18.93
N LEU A 82 11.06 11.29 -19.08
CA LEU A 82 10.14 10.59 -18.21
C LEU A 82 10.89 9.54 -17.42
N MET A 83 10.61 9.43 -16.13
CA MET A 83 10.93 8.26 -15.33
C MET A 83 9.69 7.39 -15.26
N VAL A 84 9.82 6.13 -15.66
CA VAL A 84 8.66 5.25 -15.87
C VAL A 84 8.83 3.90 -15.18
N GLU A 85 7.72 3.35 -14.71
CA GLU A 85 7.65 1.98 -14.20
C GLU A 85 6.97 1.06 -15.22
N ASN A 86 7.54 -0.14 -15.43
CA ASN A 86 7.01 -1.10 -16.39
C ASN A 86 5.91 -1.96 -15.75
N LEU A 87 4.65 -1.68 -16.11
CA LEU A 87 3.49 -2.38 -15.56
C LEU A 87 3.37 -3.80 -16.16
N THR A 88 3.55 -3.95 -17.46
CA THR A 88 3.47 -5.26 -18.14
C THR A 88 4.54 -6.24 -17.64
N ALA A 89 5.75 -5.76 -17.35
CA ALA A 89 6.78 -6.60 -16.76
C ALA A 89 6.48 -6.96 -15.31
N ASN A 90 5.74 -6.12 -14.57
CA ASN A 90 5.36 -6.42 -13.18
C ASN A 90 4.31 -7.55 -13.09
N GLU A 91 3.50 -7.78 -14.13
CA GLU A 91 2.58 -8.92 -14.18
C GLU A 91 3.30 -10.27 -14.35
N HIS A 92 4.46 -10.26 -14.99
CA HIS A 92 5.27 -11.47 -15.24
C HIS A 92 6.47 -11.61 -14.31
N LYS A 93 6.80 -10.58 -13.52
CA LYS A 93 7.75 -10.72 -12.43
C LYS A 93 7.07 -11.47 -11.29
N PRO A 94 7.78 -12.38 -10.60
CA PRO A 94 7.28 -12.87 -9.33
C PRO A 94 7.01 -11.64 -8.46
N LYS A 95 5.76 -11.50 -8.00
CA LYS A 95 5.40 -10.44 -7.05
C LYS A 95 6.49 -10.45 -5.98
N PRO A 96 7.17 -9.32 -5.68
CA PRO A 96 8.04 -9.28 -4.53
C PRO A 96 7.18 -9.72 -3.37
N SER A 97 7.52 -10.86 -2.78
CA SER A 97 6.79 -11.39 -1.66
C SER A 97 6.83 -10.30 -0.60
N SER A 98 5.74 -9.60 -0.40
CA SER A 98 5.50 -8.79 0.79
C SER A 98 5.32 -9.72 2.00
N GLN A 99 6.11 -10.79 2.07
CA GLN A 99 6.30 -11.60 3.25
C GLN A 99 7.48 -10.99 3.97
N ASN A 100 7.19 -9.99 4.80
CA ASN A 100 8.12 -9.62 5.85
C ASN A 100 8.26 -10.85 6.76
N THR A 101 9.31 -11.65 6.53
CA THR A 101 9.62 -12.81 7.37
C THR A 101 10.22 -12.29 8.67
N PHE A 102 9.41 -12.19 9.71
CA PHE A 102 9.87 -11.88 11.06
C PHE A 102 10.30 -13.16 11.76
N ASN A 103 11.60 -13.33 12.02
CA ASN A 103 12.13 -14.43 12.80
C ASN A 103 11.96 -14.11 14.29
N ILE A 104 11.01 -14.77 14.97
CA ILE A 104 10.78 -14.59 16.41
C ILE A 104 11.42 -15.76 17.15
N GLY A 105 12.51 -15.50 17.88
CA GLY A 105 13.33 -16.53 18.53
C GLY A 105 12.66 -17.26 19.71
N SER A 106 11.71 -16.62 20.39
CA SER A 106 10.81 -17.25 21.35
C SER A 106 9.65 -16.30 21.68
N VAL A 107 8.48 -16.88 21.94
CA VAL A 107 7.29 -16.14 22.38
C VAL A 107 6.81 -16.80 23.68
N SER A 108 6.90 -16.07 24.78
CA SER A 108 6.40 -16.52 26.08
C SER A 108 5.41 -15.48 26.61
N GLY A 109 4.11 -15.76 26.48
CA GLY A 109 3.03 -14.92 26.99
C GLY A 109 1.67 -15.59 26.78
N THR A 110 0.72 -15.34 27.68
CA THR A 110 -0.61 -15.97 27.67
C THR A 110 -1.57 -15.39 26.63
N GLN A 111 -1.22 -14.26 25.99
CA GLN A 111 -2.08 -13.52 25.05
C GLN A 111 -1.24 -12.84 23.95
N VAL A 112 -0.43 -13.61 23.21
CA VAL A 112 0.41 -13.04 22.14
C VAL A 112 -0.30 -13.13 20.78
N GLN A 113 -0.33 -12.01 20.06
CA GLN A 113 -0.83 -11.94 18.68
C GLN A 113 0.22 -11.32 17.77
N ILE A 114 0.48 -11.93 16.62
CA ILE A 114 1.52 -11.53 15.66
C ILE A 114 0.89 -11.53 14.27
N GLY A 115 0.99 -10.40 13.56
CA GLY A 115 0.41 -10.22 12.22
C GLY A 115 -0.51 -9.00 12.14
N GLU A 116 -1.26 -8.86 11.05
CA GLU A 116 -2.21 -7.78 10.81
C GLU A 116 -3.66 -8.25 11.10
N ARG A 117 -4.51 -7.36 11.65
CA ARG A 117 -5.91 -7.65 12.05
C ARG A 117 -6.06 -8.69 13.17
N ASN A 118 -5.20 -8.60 14.19
CA ASN A 118 -5.35 -9.44 15.37
C ASN A 118 -6.59 -9.04 16.20
N HIS A 119 -7.41 -10.02 16.58
CA HIS A 119 -8.52 -9.86 17.51
C HIS A 119 -8.29 -10.78 18.71
N LEU A 120 -8.07 -10.24 19.91
CA LEU A 120 -7.93 -11.06 21.11
C LEU A 120 -9.32 -11.31 21.71
N ILE A 121 -9.82 -12.53 21.54
CA ILE A 121 -11.05 -12.99 22.18
C ILE A 121 -10.64 -13.69 23.48
N VAL A 122 -10.90 -13.06 24.61
CA VAL A 122 -10.71 -13.66 25.94
C VAL A 122 -12.07 -14.05 26.49
N ASN A 123 -12.29 -15.34 26.71
CA ASN A 123 -13.49 -15.86 27.35
C ASN A 123 -13.24 -15.92 28.86
N ILE A 124 -13.94 -15.10 29.63
CA ILE A 124 -13.85 -15.04 31.10
C ILE A 124 -15.24 -15.29 31.66
N SER A 125 -15.36 -16.13 32.69
CA SER A 125 -16.63 -16.27 33.40
C SER A 125 -16.92 -15.05 34.27
N ILE A 126 -18.19 -14.69 34.44
CA ILE A 126 -18.57 -13.56 35.29
C ILE A 126 -18.10 -13.76 36.76
N THR A 127 -18.05 -15.00 37.23
CA THR A 127 -17.49 -15.39 38.53
C THR A 127 -16.01 -15.06 38.66
N GLU A 128 -15.19 -15.45 37.67
CA GLU A 128 -13.75 -15.18 37.70
C GLU A 128 -13.47 -13.67 37.66
N LEU A 129 -14.24 -12.91 36.87
CA LEU A 129 -14.13 -11.46 36.84
C LEU A 129 -14.41 -10.83 38.22
N VAL A 130 -15.49 -11.27 38.88
CA VAL A 130 -15.89 -10.79 40.21
C VAL A 130 -14.85 -11.13 41.26
N GLU A 131 -14.31 -12.35 41.27
CA GLU A 131 -13.26 -12.76 42.19
C GLU A 131 -11.97 -11.96 42.01
N LYS A 132 -11.58 -11.66 40.76
CA LYS A 132 -10.38 -10.85 40.50
C LYS A 132 -10.58 -9.39 40.92
N VAL A 133 -11.77 -8.84 40.71
CA VAL A 133 -12.08 -7.46 41.13
C VAL A 133 -12.22 -7.37 42.66
N SER A 134 -12.77 -8.38 43.34
CA SER A 134 -12.86 -8.38 44.81
C SER A 134 -11.48 -8.41 45.49
N GLN A 135 -10.52 -9.12 44.88
CA GLN A 135 -9.12 -9.16 45.32
C GLN A 135 -8.34 -7.87 45.00
N SER A 136 -8.87 -6.99 44.15
CA SER A 136 -8.25 -5.68 43.87
C SER A 136 -8.35 -4.75 45.08
N GLN A 137 -7.35 -3.86 45.23
CA GLN A 137 -7.38 -2.79 46.23
C GLN A 137 -8.10 -1.53 45.74
N ASP A 138 -8.73 -1.56 44.56
CA ASP A 138 -9.46 -0.45 43.97
C ASP A 138 -10.94 -0.41 44.43
N PRO A 139 -11.36 0.56 45.27
CA PRO A 139 -12.74 0.66 45.73
C PRO A 139 -13.72 1.08 44.63
N GLN A 140 -13.26 1.86 43.63
CA GLN A 140 -14.12 2.30 42.54
C GLN A 140 -14.47 1.15 41.61
N ALA A 141 -13.50 0.28 41.29
CA ALA A 141 -13.75 -0.91 40.48
C ALA A 141 -14.79 -1.84 41.12
N LYS A 142 -14.74 -2.03 42.45
CA LYS A 142 -15.74 -2.80 43.19
C LYS A 142 -17.11 -2.14 43.15
N SER A 143 -17.18 -0.82 43.33
CA SER A 143 -18.45 -0.10 43.28
C SER A 143 -19.11 -0.20 41.90
N LEU A 144 -18.34 0.04 40.83
CA LEU A 144 -18.85 -0.07 39.46
C LEU A 144 -19.35 -1.48 39.13
N LEU A 145 -18.63 -2.51 39.60
CA LEU A 145 -19.04 -3.88 39.39
C LEU A 145 -20.31 -4.24 40.20
N LYS A 146 -20.46 -3.70 41.42
CA LYS A 146 -21.72 -3.80 42.20
C LYS A 146 -22.89 -3.16 41.46
N ASP A 147 -22.69 -1.95 40.93
CA ASP A 147 -23.73 -1.25 40.17
C ASP A 147 -24.11 -2.01 38.89
N LEU A 148 -23.12 -2.60 38.20
CA LEU A 148 -23.34 -3.43 37.03
C LEU A 148 -24.16 -4.67 37.37
N LEU A 149 -23.84 -5.38 38.46
CA LEU A 149 -24.56 -6.57 38.90
C LEU A 149 -25.97 -6.25 39.42
N ASN A 150 -26.20 -5.06 39.95
CA ASN A 150 -27.52 -4.56 40.37
C ASN A 150 -28.39 -4.06 39.20
N ASN A 151 -27.82 -3.91 38.00
CA ASN A 151 -28.60 -3.53 36.83
C ASN A 151 -29.62 -4.63 36.47
N SER A 152 -30.89 -4.28 36.30
CA SER A 152 -31.98 -5.25 36.07
C SER A 152 -31.74 -6.16 34.87
N THR A 153 -31.09 -5.67 33.81
CA THR A 153 -30.79 -6.47 32.60
C THR A 153 -29.68 -7.48 32.88
N VAL A 154 -28.62 -7.05 33.57
CA VAL A 154 -27.49 -7.93 33.94
C VAL A 154 -27.94 -8.95 34.99
N ALA A 155 -28.69 -8.51 36.00
CA ALA A 155 -29.26 -9.38 37.02
C ALA A 155 -30.20 -10.44 36.41
N SER A 156 -30.93 -10.09 35.34
CA SER A 156 -31.78 -11.04 34.61
C SER A 156 -30.96 -12.06 33.80
N LEU A 157 -29.78 -11.67 33.29
CA LEU A 157 -28.87 -12.56 32.57
C LEU A 157 -28.13 -13.54 33.51
N VAL A 158 -27.68 -13.05 34.66
CA VAL A 158 -26.96 -13.84 35.67
C VAL A 158 -27.93 -14.62 36.58
N GLY A 159 -29.18 -14.15 36.68
CA GLY A 159 -30.24 -14.75 37.48
C GLY A 159 -29.94 -14.74 38.98
N ALA A 160 -30.32 -15.82 39.66
CA ALA A 160 -30.11 -16.00 41.10
C ALA A 160 -28.63 -15.93 41.54
N GLY A 161 -27.68 -16.05 40.60
CA GLY A 161 -26.25 -15.92 40.86
C GLY A 161 -25.80 -14.49 41.17
N ALA A 162 -26.57 -13.46 40.80
CA ALA A 162 -26.18 -12.07 41.00
C ALA A 162 -25.95 -11.73 42.48
N SER A 163 -26.83 -12.22 43.37
CA SER A 163 -26.70 -12.01 44.82
C SER A 163 -25.46 -12.69 45.41
N ALA A 164 -25.08 -13.86 44.90
CA ALA A 164 -23.87 -14.57 45.34
C ALA A 164 -22.60 -13.83 44.90
N LEU A 165 -22.59 -13.26 43.69
CA LEU A 165 -21.47 -12.45 43.20
C LEU A 165 -21.34 -11.13 43.95
N LEU A 166 -22.46 -10.48 44.26
CA LEU A 166 -22.48 -9.25 45.06
C LEU A 166 -21.92 -9.47 46.46
N ALA A 167 -22.13 -10.64 47.07
CA ALA A 167 -21.60 -10.97 48.38
C ALA A 167 -20.06 -11.11 48.40
N LEU A 168 -19.43 -11.30 47.23
CA LEU A 168 -17.98 -11.40 47.10
C LEU A 168 -17.29 -10.03 46.96
N LEU A 169 -18.03 -8.94 46.71
CA LEU A 169 -17.52 -7.59 46.44
C LEU A 169 -17.65 -6.66 47.64
#